data_AF-A0A381EAK0-F1
#
_entry.id   AF-A0A381EAK0-F1
#
_cell.length_a   1.000
_cell.length_b   1.000
_cell.length_c   1.000
_cell.angle_alpha   90.00
_cell.angle_beta   90.00
_cell.angle_gamma   90.00
#
_symmetry.space_group_name_H-M   'P 1'
#
loop_
_entity.id
_entity.type
_entity.pdbx_description
1 polymer ?
#
loop_
_entity_poly.entity_id
_entity_poly.type
_entity_poly.pdbx_seq_one_letter_code
_entity_poly.pdbx_strand_id
1 'polypeptide(L)'
;MATINDFLNIILNVISPFLSRKRLKKYLNGILEPDIEELEVIKRYIETTRPEMITNGSSHILRQVEQMKIPYFRDLTVEELDFLLDKEVGLHGILDVVMAKGGLSRGLASIVWNENRKHYEERKKITGEEAIIFFFIAFIPMIVYGFYIVITRLDSGNNGLPMVSTFPMLSIFFIFYLFYLIFILFPLASIPSNINAAKKRLLAGNNRVIFGNN
;
A
#
# COMPACT_ATOMS: atom_id res chain seq x y z
N MET A 1 14.16 3.64 17.95
CA MET A 1 13.57 2.30 17.69
C MET A 1 12.23 2.38 16.96
N ALA A 2 11.28 3.24 17.36
CA ALA A 2 9.98 3.38 16.68
C ALA A 2 10.08 3.69 15.16
N THR A 3 10.91 4.65 14.77
CA THR A 3 11.10 5.07 13.37
C THR A 3 11.67 3.98 12.45
N ILE A 4 12.54 3.10 12.97
CA ILE A 4 13.12 2.00 12.20
C ILE A 4 12.09 0.88 12.04
N ASN A 5 11.33 0.58 13.09
CA ASN A 5 10.22 -0.38 13.00
C ASN A 5 9.12 0.10 12.05
N ASP A 6 8.80 1.39 12.06
CA ASP A 6 7.84 1.97 11.12
C ASP A 6 8.36 1.90 9.68
N PHE A 7 9.64 2.20 9.45
CA PHE A 7 10.27 2.07 8.14
C PHE A 7 10.31 0.62 7.64
N LEU A 8 10.67 -0.34 8.50
CA LEU A 8 10.66 -1.76 8.16
C LEU A 8 9.25 -2.30 7.94
N ASN A 9 8.27 -1.86 8.72
CA ASN A 9 6.86 -2.20 8.51
C ASN A 9 6.33 -1.59 7.21
N ILE A 10 6.74 -0.37 6.85
CA ILE A 10 6.44 0.22 5.55
C ILE A 10 7.05 -0.65 4.45
N ILE A 11 8.33 -1.02 4.53
CA ILE A 11 8.98 -1.89 3.54
C ILE A 11 8.29 -3.25 3.44
N LEU A 12 7.98 -3.91 4.55
CA LEU A 12 7.34 -5.22 4.56
C LEU A 12 5.90 -5.17 4.04
N ASN A 13 5.14 -4.13 4.40
CA ASN A 13 3.79 -3.93 3.87
C ASN A 13 3.79 -3.52 2.40
N VAL A 14 4.86 -2.87 1.95
CA VAL A 14 5.09 -2.52 0.56
C VAL A 14 5.53 -3.74 -0.25
N ILE A 15 6.36 -4.65 0.29
CA ILE A 15 6.87 -5.85 -0.40
C ILE A 15 5.90 -7.05 -0.31
N SER A 16 5.15 -7.21 0.78
CA SER A 16 4.16 -8.29 0.98
C SER A 16 3.17 -8.49 -0.19
N PRO A 17 2.64 -7.43 -0.83
CA PRO A 17 1.76 -7.55 -2.00
C PRO A 17 2.50 -8.06 -3.25
N PHE A 18 3.83 -7.88 -3.36
CA PHE A 18 4.64 -8.36 -4.48
C PHE A 18 4.72 -9.89 -4.55
N LEU A 19 4.35 -10.60 -3.48
CA LEU A 19 4.21 -12.06 -3.46
C LEU A 19 2.92 -12.54 -4.15
N SER A 20 1.95 -11.65 -4.42
CA SER A 20 0.66 -11.95 -5.06
C SER A 20 0.53 -11.19 -6.39
N ARG A 21 0.86 -11.83 -7.52
CA ARG A 21 0.81 -11.22 -8.88
C ARG A 21 -0.54 -10.55 -9.20
N LYS A 22 -1.67 -11.11 -8.73
CA LYS A 22 -3.03 -10.60 -9.01
C LYS A 22 -3.34 -9.32 -8.22
N ARG A 23 -2.96 -9.25 -6.94
CA ARG A 23 -3.22 -8.08 -6.07
C ARG A 23 -2.30 -6.90 -6.40
N LEU A 24 -1.04 -7.20 -6.71
CA LEU A 24 -0.07 -6.20 -7.13
C LEU A 24 -0.54 -5.48 -8.40
N LYS A 25 -0.97 -6.22 -9.43
CA LYS A 25 -1.46 -5.63 -10.70
C LYS A 25 -2.62 -4.65 -10.48
N LYS A 26 -3.59 -4.99 -9.62
CA LYS A 26 -4.74 -4.12 -9.31
C LYS A 26 -4.31 -2.83 -8.61
N TYR A 27 -3.44 -2.94 -7.60
CA TYR A 27 -2.97 -1.79 -6.83
C TYR A 27 -2.06 -0.85 -7.65
N LEU A 28 -1.21 -1.42 -8.50
CA LEU A 28 -0.29 -0.67 -9.38
C LEU A 28 -1.00 0.09 -10.50
N ASN A 29 -2.10 -0.48 -11.03
CA ASN A 29 -2.92 0.15 -12.07
C ASN A 29 -3.79 1.30 -11.53
N GLY A 30 -3.80 1.55 -10.22
CA GLY A 30 -4.50 2.68 -9.62
C GLY A 30 -6.03 2.56 -9.58
N ILE A 31 -6.54 1.37 -9.92
CA ILE A 31 -7.95 1.03 -9.86
C ILE A 31 -8.09 -0.28 -9.08
N LEU A 32 -8.58 -0.17 -7.85
CA LEU A 32 -9.04 -1.33 -7.09
C LEU A 32 -10.36 -1.77 -7.74
N GLU A 33 -10.28 -2.60 -8.78
CA GLU A 33 -11.46 -3.23 -9.38
C GLU A 33 -11.64 -4.63 -8.75
N PRO A 34 -12.70 -4.84 -7.96
CA PRO A 34 -12.98 -6.15 -7.37
C PRO A 34 -13.33 -7.16 -8.48
N ASP A 35 -12.89 -8.40 -8.33
CA ASP A 35 -13.30 -9.50 -9.22
C ASP A 35 -14.76 -9.92 -8.96
N ILE A 36 -15.37 -10.70 -9.85
CA ILE A 36 -16.77 -11.17 -9.71
C ILE A 36 -16.96 -11.89 -8.37
N GLU A 37 -16.03 -12.76 -7.99
CA GLU A 37 -16.04 -13.46 -6.69
C GLU A 37 -15.91 -12.48 -5.52
N GLU A 38 -15.06 -11.45 -5.65
CA GLU A 38 -14.87 -10.44 -4.60
C GLU A 38 -16.12 -9.56 -4.44
N LEU A 39 -16.79 -9.23 -5.55
CA LEU A 39 -18.05 -8.50 -5.57
C LEU A 39 -19.16 -9.29 -4.89
N GLU A 40 -19.24 -10.59 -5.13
CA GLU A 40 -20.25 -11.45 -4.51
C GLU A 40 -20.07 -11.51 -2.98
N VAL A 41 -18.82 -11.62 -2.50
CA VAL A 41 -18.50 -11.56 -1.07
C VAL A 41 -18.86 -10.21 -0.46
N ILE A 42 -18.52 -9.11 -1.14
CA ILE A 42 -18.86 -7.74 -0.70
C ILE A 42 -20.38 -7.58 -0.62
N LYS A 43 -21.11 -7.97 -1.67
CA LYS A 43 -22.57 -7.90 -1.73
C LYS A 43 -23.20 -8.65 -0.57
N ARG A 44 -22.83 -9.93 -0.39
CA ARG A 44 -23.33 -10.76 0.70
C ARG A 44 -23.08 -10.11 2.06
N TYR A 45 -21.89 -9.55 2.28
CA TYR A 45 -21.62 -8.91 3.56
C TYR A 45 -22.47 -7.66 3.82
N ILE A 46 -22.59 -6.77 2.83
CA ILE A 46 -23.33 -5.52 2.96
C ILE A 46 -24.83 -5.77 3.11
N GLU A 47 -25.39 -6.71 2.35
CA GLU A 47 -26.82 -6.96 2.30
C GLU A 47 -27.31 -7.92 3.39
N THR A 48 -26.52 -8.93 3.80
CA THR A 48 -26.99 -9.95 4.75
C THR A 48 -26.16 -9.98 6.03
N THR A 49 -24.86 -10.29 5.94
CA THR A 49 -24.04 -10.58 7.13
C THR A 49 -24.01 -9.38 8.09
N ARG A 50 -23.73 -8.17 7.60
CA ARG A 50 -23.60 -6.99 8.47
C ARG A 50 -24.94 -6.58 9.11
N PRO A 51 -26.07 -6.46 8.37
CA PRO A 51 -27.37 -6.20 8.97
C PRO A 51 -27.76 -7.23 10.04
N GLU A 52 -27.59 -8.52 9.78
CA GLU A 52 -27.89 -9.60 10.75
C GLU A 52 -27.06 -9.48 12.02
N MET A 53 -25.78 -9.14 11.89
CA MET A 53 -24.92 -8.94 13.06
C MET A 53 -25.33 -7.74 13.90
N ILE A 54 -25.82 -6.66 13.27
CA ILE A 54 -26.33 -5.48 13.97
C ILE A 54 -27.64 -5.82 14.68
N THR A 55 -28.58 -6.51 14.02
CA THR A 55 -29.87 -6.90 14.64
C THR A 55 -29.70 -7.88 15.78
N ASN A 56 -28.74 -8.81 15.66
CA ASN A 56 -28.45 -9.81 16.69
C ASN A 56 -27.63 -9.26 17.86
N GLY A 57 -27.30 -7.96 17.88
CA GLY A 57 -26.49 -7.36 18.93
C GLY A 57 -25.09 -7.96 19.03
N SER A 58 -24.52 -8.40 17.90
CA SER A 58 -23.18 -9.00 17.86
C SER A 58 -22.15 -8.03 18.43
N SER A 59 -21.19 -8.58 19.17
CA SER A 59 -20.12 -7.77 19.75
C SER A 59 -19.31 -7.04 18.67
N HIS A 60 -18.74 -5.89 19.04
CA HIS A 60 -17.89 -5.08 18.16
C HIS A 60 -16.73 -5.90 17.56
N ILE A 61 -16.09 -6.74 18.39
CA ILE A 61 -15.00 -7.64 17.97
C ILE A 61 -15.49 -8.62 16.90
N LEU A 62 -16.67 -9.22 17.06
CA LEU A 62 -17.18 -10.16 16.06
C LEU A 62 -17.42 -9.47 14.73
N ARG A 63 -18.00 -8.27 14.74
CA ARG A 63 -18.19 -7.43 13.54
C ARG A 63 -16.86 -7.12 12.85
N GLN A 64 -15.83 -6.80 13.64
CA GLN A 64 -14.48 -6.57 13.12
C GLN A 64 -13.88 -7.82 12.49
N VAL A 65 -14.03 -8.99 13.12
CA VAL A 65 -13.54 -10.28 12.61
C VAL A 65 -14.17 -10.61 11.26
N GLU A 66 -15.48 -10.46 11.11
CA GLU A 66 -16.16 -10.70 9.83
C GLU A 66 -15.74 -9.67 8.77
N GLN A 67 -15.59 -8.39 9.13
CA GLN A 67 -15.10 -7.36 8.21
C GLN A 67 -13.69 -7.65 7.69
N MET A 68 -12.80 -8.15 8.56
CA MET A 68 -11.42 -8.48 8.19
C MET A 68 -11.30 -9.59 7.14
N LYS A 69 -12.34 -10.42 6.96
CA LYS A 69 -12.37 -11.46 5.92
C LYS A 69 -12.58 -10.88 4.52
N ILE A 70 -13.06 -9.64 4.43
CA ILE A 70 -13.46 -9.04 3.16
C ILE A 70 -12.31 -8.23 2.60
N PRO A 71 -11.90 -8.49 1.36
CA PRO A 71 -10.93 -7.65 0.67
C PRO A 71 -11.36 -6.18 0.69
N TYR A 72 -10.40 -5.26 0.79
CA TYR A 72 -10.60 -3.81 0.85
C TYR A 72 -11.23 -3.27 2.16
N PHE A 73 -12.26 -3.92 2.72
CA PHE A 73 -12.90 -3.46 3.97
C PHE A 73 -12.08 -3.71 5.22
N ARG A 74 -11.15 -4.66 5.18
CA ARG A 74 -10.19 -4.92 6.27
C ARG A 74 -9.32 -3.72 6.68
N ASP A 75 -9.18 -2.73 5.79
CA ASP A 75 -8.38 -1.52 6.01
C ASP A 75 -9.22 -0.33 6.52
N LEU A 76 -10.52 -0.56 6.71
CA LEU A 76 -11.46 0.33 7.38
C LEU A 76 -11.72 -0.19 8.79
N THR A 77 -12.00 0.70 9.73
CA THR A 77 -12.63 0.36 11.00
C THR A 77 -14.11 0.04 10.79
N VAL A 78 -14.76 -0.51 11.81
CA VAL A 78 -16.21 -0.77 11.75
C VAL A 78 -16.96 0.56 11.67
N GLU A 79 -16.52 1.55 12.42
CA GLU A 79 -17.08 2.90 12.47
C GLU A 79 -16.93 3.64 11.14
N GLU A 80 -15.77 3.51 10.49
CA GLU A 80 -15.53 4.10 9.17
C GLU A 80 -16.46 3.53 8.12
N LEU A 81 -16.62 2.20 8.09
CA LEU A 81 -17.52 1.56 7.13
C LEU A 81 -18.98 1.95 7.42
N ASP A 82 -19.38 1.98 8.69
CA ASP A 82 -20.71 2.41 9.11
C ASP A 82 -20.98 3.86 8.66
N PHE A 83 -20.02 4.75 8.82
CA PHE A 83 -20.10 6.14 8.38
C PHE A 83 -20.20 6.29 6.86
N LEU A 84 -19.40 5.54 6.09
CA LEU A 84 -19.44 5.60 4.63
C LEU A 84 -20.78 5.12 4.08
N LEU A 85 -21.36 4.08 4.68
CA LEU A 85 -22.68 3.57 4.31
C LEU A 85 -23.79 4.55 4.68
N ASP A 86 -23.72 5.21 5.85
CA ASP A 86 -24.65 6.28 6.27
C ASP A 86 -24.64 7.47 5.30
N LYS A 87 -23.48 7.78 4.73
CA LYS A 87 -23.32 8.84 3.72
C LYS A 87 -23.63 8.40 2.29
N GLU A 88 -24.24 7.23 2.12
CA GLU A 88 -24.61 6.66 0.82
C GLU A 88 -23.44 6.60 -0.17
N VAL A 89 -22.22 6.41 0.34
CA VAL A 89 -21.02 6.34 -0.50
C VAL A 89 -21.04 5.02 -1.25
N GLY A 90 -21.11 5.11 -2.59
CA GLY A 90 -21.07 3.92 -3.45
C GLY A 90 -19.74 3.15 -3.33
N LEU A 91 -19.74 1.89 -3.79
CA LEU A 91 -18.59 0.99 -3.70
C LEU A 91 -17.29 1.62 -4.26
N HIS A 92 -17.36 2.31 -5.40
CA HIS A 92 -16.18 3.01 -5.96
C HIS A 92 -15.64 4.11 -5.04
N GLY A 93 -16.52 4.84 -4.35
CA GLY A 93 -16.11 5.83 -3.35
C GLY A 93 -15.43 5.18 -2.15
N ILE A 94 -15.97 4.04 -1.67
CA ILE A 94 -15.35 3.27 -0.58
C ILE A 94 -13.96 2.77 -0.99
N LEU A 95 -13.81 2.28 -2.22
CA LEU A 95 -12.52 1.81 -2.73
C LEU A 95 -11.51 2.97 -2.90
N ASP A 96 -11.97 4.14 -3.33
CA ASP A 96 -11.14 5.34 -3.36
C ASP A 96 -10.73 5.78 -1.95
N VAL A 97 -11.59 5.63 -0.93
CA VAL A 97 -11.23 5.88 0.49
C VAL A 97 -10.14 4.90 0.94
N VAL A 98 -10.31 3.61 0.70
CA VAL A 98 -9.32 2.58 1.02
C VAL A 98 -7.98 2.90 0.36
N MET A 99 -8.00 3.30 -0.92
CA MET A 99 -6.78 3.69 -1.65
C MET A 99 -6.16 4.97 -1.08
N ALA A 100 -6.96 6.01 -0.82
CA ALA A 100 -6.49 7.29 -0.30
C ALA A 100 -5.93 7.18 1.13
N LYS A 101 -6.42 6.25 1.96
CA LYS A 101 -5.81 5.88 3.26
C LYS A 101 -4.47 5.14 3.12
N GLY A 102 -3.98 4.97 1.89
CA GLY A 102 -2.76 4.26 1.56
C GLY A 102 -2.97 2.78 1.34
N GLY A 103 -4.14 2.21 1.64
CA GLY A 103 -4.41 0.78 1.55
C GLY A 103 -3.32 -0.05 2.23
N LEU A 104 -2.57 -0.80 1.42
CA LEU A 104 -1.43 -1.61 1.85
C LEU A 104 -0.20 -0.77 2.25
N SER A 105 -0.09 0.45 1.75
CA SER A 105 0.98 1.40 2.05
C SER A 105 0.50 2.49 3.02
N ARG A 106 0.02 2.10 4.21
CA ARG A 106 -0.56 3.04 5.21
C ARG A 106 0.32 4.26 5.51
N GLY A 107 1.66 4.13 5.41
CA GLY A 107 2.59 5.24 5.58
C GLY A 107 2.49 6.34 4.51
N LEU A 108 1.92 6.05 3.33
CA LEU A 108 1.76 6.98 2.22
C LEU A 108 0.36 7.61 2.13
N ALA A 109 -0.47 7.39 3.16
CA ALA A 109 -1.86 7.87 3.22
C ALA A 109 -1.94 9.37 2.86
N SER A 110 -2.97 9.73 2.09
CA SER A 110 -3.30 11.12 1.77
C SER A 110 -4.51 11.63 2.55
N ILE A 111 -5.31 10.72 3.12
CA ILE A 111 -6.40 11.02 4.05
C ILE A 111 -6.26 10.18 5.33
N VAL A 112 -6.75 10.71 6.44
CA VAL A 112 -6.75 10.03 7.75
C VAL A 112 -8.13 10.20 8.36
N TRP A 113 -8.60 9.15 9.02
CA TRP A 113 -9.84 9.21 9.79
C TRP A 113 -9.62 9.87 11.14
N ASN A 114 -10.45 10.85 11.46
CA ASN A 114 -10.45 11.50 12.76
C ASN A 114 -11.55 10.89 13.64
N GLU A 115 -11.16 10.01 14.57
CA GLU A 115 -12.09 9.34 15.50
C GLU A 115 -12.93 10.32 16.34
N ASN A 116 -12.34 11.46 16.73
CA ASN A 116 -13.02 12.44 17.57
C ASN A 116 -14.11 13.19 16.81
N ARG A 117 -13.86 13.48 15.53
CA ARG A 117 -14.75 14.30 14.70
C ARG A 117 -15.60 13.50 13.73
N LYS A 118 -15.39 12.19 13.64
CA LYS A 118 -16.09 11.23 12.77
C LYS A 118 -16.12 11.67 11.29
N HIS A 119 -14.99 12.14 10.79
CA HIS A 119 -14.81 12.48 9.38
C HIS A 119 -13.38 12.24 8.93
N TYR A 120 -13.18 12.22 7.61
CA TYR A 120 -11.85 12.17 7.02
C TYR A 120 -11.23 13.56 6.95
N GLU A 121 -9.94 13.64 7.27
CA GLU A 121 -9.11 14.82 7.12
C GLU A 121 -7.98 14.55 6.13
N GLU A 122 -7.51 15.59 5.44
CA GLU A 122 -6.34 15.47 4.57
C GLU A 122 -5.05 15.37 5.40
N ARG A 123 -4.22 14.36 5.13
CA ARG A 123 -2.88 14.27 5.74
C ARG A 123 -1.98 15.33 5.11
N LYS A 124 -1.39 16.20 5.93
CA LYS A 124 -0.28 17.06 5.49
C LYS A 124 0.95 16.19 5.26
N LYS A 125 1.25 15.92 3.99
CA LYS A 125 2.49 15.23 3.60
C LYS A 125 3.69 16.16 3.77
N ILE A 126 4.82 15.60 4.21
CA ILE A 126 6.09 16.32 4.21
C ILE A 126 6.61 16.33 2.76
N THR A 127 6.97 17.50 2.25
CA THR A 127 7.52 17.64 0.89
C THR A 127 8.76 16.75 0.75
N GLY A 128 8.74 15.82 -0.20
CA GLY A 128 9.85 14.90 -0.47
C GLY A 128 9.83 13.57 0.30
N GLU A 129 8.85 13.31 1.18
CA GLU A 129 8.70 12.04 1.92
C GLU A 129 8.73 10.82 0.97
N GLU A 130 7.99 10.90 -0.14
CA GLU A 130 7.92 9.86 -1.16
C GLU A 130 9.27 9.67 -1.87
N ALA A 131 9.92 10.76 -2.28
CA ALA A 131 11.20 10.74 -2.97
C ALA A 131 12.31 10.12 -2.12
N ILE A 132 12.30 10.37 -0.81
CA ILE A 132 13.24 9.80 0.15
C ILE A 132 13.07 8.27 0.21
N ILE A 133 11.83 7.77 0.31
CA ILE A 133 11.55 6.33 0.33
C ILE A 133 12.03 5.67 -0.96
N PHE A 134 11.75 6.25 -2.12
CA PHE A 134 12.21 5.71 -3.40
C PHE A 134 13.72 5.71 -3.53
N PHE A 135 14.39 6.76 -3.05
CA PHE A 135 15.84 6.83 -3.04
C PHE A 135 16.44 5.68 -2.24
N PHE A 136 15.97 5.43 -1.01
CA PHE A 136 16.48 4.31 -0.21
C PHE A 136 16.25 2.95 -0.87
N ILE A 137 15.08 2.72 -1.47
CA ILE A 137 14.76 1.46 -2.15
C ILE A 137 15.69 1.25 -3.36
N ALA A 138 15.91 2.29 -4.17
CA ALA A 138 16.79 2.23 -5.34
C ALA A 138 18.25 1.90 -4.99
N PHE A 139 18.72 2.26 -3.79
CA PHE A 139 20.10 2.01 -3.36
C PHE A 139 20.35 0.59 -2.83
N ILE A 140 19.30 -0.19 -2.50
CA ILE A 140 19.46 -1.54 -1.93
C ILE A 140 20.34 -2.44 -2.81
N PRO A 141 20.10 -2.58 -4.13
CA PRO A 141 20.94 -3.44 -4.96
C PRO A 141 22.39 -2.95 -5.03
N MET A 142 22.62 -1.64 -5.01
CA MET A 142 23.96 -1.05 -5.03
C MET A 142 24.73 -1.38 -3.74
N ILE A 143 24.07 -1.32 -2.58
CA ILE A 143 24.65 -1.69 -1.30
C ILE A 143 24.98 -3.19 -1.28
N VAL A 144 24.05 -4.04 -1.70
CA VAL A 144 24.24 -5.50 -1.77
C VAL A 144 25.43 -5.85 -2.68
N TYR A 145 25.50 -5.22 -3.83
CA TYR A 145 26.62 -5.40 -4.76
C TYR A 145 27.95 -4.92 -4.16
N GLY A 146 27.96 -3.77 -3.47
CA GLY A 146 29.13 -3.27 -2.75
C GLY A 146 29.63 -4.27 -1.70
N PHE A 147 28.74 -4.83 -0.87
CA PHE A 147 29.09 -5.87 0.09
C PHE A 147 29.65 -7.14 -0.57
N TYR A 148 29.04 -7.57 -1.67
CA TYR A 148 29.52 -8.72 -2.43
C TYR A 148 30.97 -8.54 -2.92
N ILE A 149 31.31 -7.36 -3.44
CA ILE A 149 32.68 -7.03 -3.87
C ILE A 149 33.66 -7.01 -2.69
N VAL A 150 33.24 -6.49 -1.52
CA VAL A 150 34.10 -6.47 -0.33
C VAL A 150 34.39 -7.89 0.17
N ILE A 151 33.37 -8.76 0.24
CA ILE A 151 33.51 -10.15 0.70
C ILE A 151 34.46 -10.92 -0.23
N THR A 152 34.26 -10.82 -1.55
CA THR A 152 35.10 -11.54 -2.53
C THR A 152 36.56 -11.07 -2.51
N ARG A 153 36.81 -9.79 -2.19
CA ARG A 153 38.18 -9.26 -1.99
C ARG A 153 38.84 -9.77 -0.73
N LEU A 154 38.11 -9.88 0.37
CA LEU A 154 38.63 -10.42 1.63
C LEU A 154 39.02 -11.89 1.49
N ASP A 155 38.21 -12.66 0.75
CA ASP A 155 38.41 -14.10 0.57
C ASP A 155 39.55 -14.45 -0.42
N SER A 156 39.79 -13.58 -1.42
CA SER A 156 40.84 -13.80 -2.43
C SER A 156 42.26 -13.43 -1.96
N GLY A 157 42.40 -12.84 -0.77
CA GLY A 157 43.63 -12.18 -0.33
C GLY A 157 43.94 -10.92 -1.15
N ASN A 158 44.70 -9.99 -0.58
CA ASN A 158 44.99 -8.66 -1.15
C ASN A 158 45.74 -8.66 -2.52
N ASN A 159 45.92 -9.82 -3.15
CA ASN A 159 46.69 -10.02 -4.37
C ASN A 159 45.79 -10.05 -5.60
N GLY A 160 45.24 -8.89 -5.95
CA GLY A 160 44.69 -8.60 -7.28
C GLY A 160 43.40 -9.34 -7.65
N LEU A 161 42.38 -8.58 -8.04
CA LEU A 161 41.24 -9.14 -8.78
C LEU A 161 41.76 -9.90 -10.01
N PRO A 162 41.35 -11.15 -10.29
CA PRO A 162 41.43 -11.66 -11.64
C PRO A 162 40.50 -10.77 -12.47
N MET A 163 41.07 -9.75 -13.10
CA MET A 163 40.39 -8.68 -13.84
C MET A 163 39.34 -9.22 -14.84
N VAL A 164 39.52 -10.50 -15.23
CA VAL A 164 38.71 -11.30 -16.15
C VAL A 164 37.33 -11.72 -15.57
N SER A 165 37.14 -11.89 -14.26
CA SER A 165 35.85 -12.34 -13.69
C SER A 165 34.90 -11.20 -13.28
N THR A 166 35.43 -10.01 -13.03
CA THR A 166 34.63 -8.84 -12.58
C THR A 166 33.80 -8.19 -13.69
N PHE A 167 34.29 -8.16 -14.93
CA PHE A 167 33.60 -7.54 -16.07
C PHE A 167 32.27 -8.22 -16.44
N PRO A 168 32.21 -9.55 -16.65
CA PRO A 168 30.93 -10.21 -16.92
C PRO A 168 29.95 -10.10 -15.74
N MET A 169 30.46 -10.03 -14.51
CA MET A 169 29.63 -9.89 -13.31
C MET A 169 29.00 -8.51 -13.16
N LEU A 170 29.71 -7.44 -13.55
CA LEU A 170 29.14 -6.09 -13.68
C LEU A 170 27.97 -6.06 -14.65
N SER A 171 28.14 -6.66 -15.84
CA SER A 171 27.07 -6.74 -16.85
C SER A 171 25.85 -7.50 -16.33
N ILE A 172 26.05 -8.62 -15.63
CA ILE A 172 24.97 -9.38 -15.01
C ILE A 172 24.25 -8.55 -13.94
N PHE A 173 25.00 -7.85 -13.08
CA PHE A 173 24.41 -6.94 -12.09
C PHE A 173 23.56 -5.85 -12.74
N PHE A 174 24.04 -5.20 -13.80
CA PHE A 174 23.27 -4.18 -14.53
C PHE A 174 21.96 -4.74 -15.09
N ILE A 175 21.98 -5.96 -15.64
CA ILE A 175 20.78 -6.63 -16.15
C ILE A 175 19.78 -6.85 -15.00
N PHE A 176 20.21 -7.45 -13.89
CA PHE A 176 19.33 -7.65 -12.73
C PHE A 176 18.85 -6.35 -12.10
N TYR A 177 19.69 -5.30 -12.09
CA TYR A 177 19.32 -3.98 -11.62
C TYR A 177 18.26 -3.35 -12.53
N LEU A 178 18.38 -3.51 -13.86
CA LEU A 178 17.34 -3.06 -14.79
C LEU A 178 16.02 -3.80 -14.55
N PHE A 179 16.05 -5.12 -14.35
CA PHE A 179 14.87 -5.89 -13.97
C PHE A 179 14.28 -5.39 -12.64
N TYR A 180 15.11 -5.11 -11.65
CA TYR A 180 14.68 -4.54 -10.37
C TYR A 180 13.97 -3.19 -10.56
N LEU A 181 14.54 -2.30 -11.38
CA LEU A 181 13.94 -1.00 -11.67
C LEU A 181 12.56 -1.15 -12.34
N ILE A 182 12.46 -2.01 -13.36
CA ILE A 182 11.24 -2.19 -14.15
C ILE A 182 10.15 -2.90 -13.35
N PHE A 183 10.48 -3.96 -12.62
CA PHE A 183 9.49 -4.83 -11.98
C PHE A 183 9.20 -4.49 -10.53
N ILE A 184 10.06 -3.71 -9.87
CA ILE A 184 9.90 -3.34 -8.46
C ILE A 184 9.80 -1.83 -8.31
N LEU A 185 10.84 -1.07 -8.68
CA LEU A 185 10.90 0.36 -8.36
C LEU A 185 9.84 1.19 -9.10
N PHE A 186 9.69 0.99 -10.42
CA PHE A 186 8.73 1.76 -11.23
C PHE A 186 7.27 1.51 -10.80
N PRO A 187 6.85 0.26 -10.55
CA PRO A 187 5.57 -0.02 -9.91
C PRO A 187 5.39 0.69 -8.57
N LEU A 188 6.38 0.64 -7.69
CA LEU A 188 6.29 1.33 -6.39
C LEU A 188 6.09 2.84 -6.57
N ALA A 189 6.75 3.43 -7.57
CA ALA A 189 6.67 4.86 -7.87
C ALA A 189 5.27 5.32 -8.31
N SER A 190 4.40 4.42 -8.79
CA SER A 190 3.03 4.78 -9.15
C SER A 190 2.09 4.86 -7.94
N ILE A 191 2.44 4.23 -6.81
CA ILE A 191 1.57 4.14 -5.62
C ILE A 191 1.15 5.52 -5.11
N PRO A 192 2.06 6.48 -4.85
CA PRO A 192 1.65 7.77 -4.32
C PRO A 192 0.82 8.60 -5.31
N SER A 193 1.10 8.46 -6.61
CA SER A 193 0.29 9.07 -7.66
C SER A 193 -1.14 8.55 -7.62
N ASN A 194 -1.32 7.24 -7.53
CA ASN A 194 -2.63 6.60 -7.44
C ASN A 194 -3.39 7.00 -6.16
N ILE A 195 -2.70 7.08 -5.02
CA ILE A 195 -3.26 7.56 -3.74
C ILE A 195 -3.75 9.01 -3.87
N ASN A 196 -2.97 9.88 -4.51
CA ASN A 196 -3.34 11.28 -4.71
C ASN A 196 -4.49 11.42 -5.72
N ALA A 197 -4.53 10.57 -6.76
CA ALA A 197 -5.62 10.52 -7.72
C ALA A 197 -6.94 10.08 -7.05
N ALA A 198 -6.90 9.05 -6.20
CA ALA A 198 -8.06 8.60 -5.42
C ALA A 198 -8.56 9.73 -4.49
N LYS A 199 -7.66 10.41 -3.77
CA LYS A 199 -8.04 11.60 -2.98
C LYS A 199 -8.73 12.66 -3.84
N LYS A 200 -8.17 12.97 -5.02
CA LYS A 200 -8.76 13.96 -5.95
C LYS A 200 -10.16 13.54 -6.40
N ARG A 201 -10.41 12.25 -6.65
CA ARG A 201 -11.75 11.73 -6.96
C ARG A 201 -12.71 11.86 -5.79
N LEU A 202 -12.27 11.61 -4.56
CA LEU A 202 -13.11 11.78 -3.36
C LEU A 202 -13.50 13.24 -3.11
N LEU A 203 -12.56 14.16 -3.34
CA LEU A 203 -12.80 15.61 -3.19
C LEU A 203 -13.64 16.18 -4.34
N ALA A 204 -13.72 15.47 -5.47
CA ALA A 204 -14.52 15.85 -6.63
C ALA A 204 -15.92 15.20 -6.55
N GLY A 205 -16.97 16.00 -6.40
CA GLY A 205 -18.36 15.54 -6.48
C GLY A 205 -18.97 15.13 -5.14
N ASN A 206 -19.87 14.14 -5.16
CA ASN A 206 -20.78 13.81 -4.04
C ASN A 206 -20.07 13.20 -2.82
N ASN A 207 -18.89 12.59 -3.01
CA ASN A 207 -18.14 11.97 -1.93
C ASN A 207 -17.48 13.00 -0.99
N ARG A 208 -17.49 14.29 -1.32
CA ARG A 208 -16.93 15.35 -0.46
C ARG A 208 -17.58 15.40 0.93
N VAL A 209 -18.81 14.90 1.06
CA VAL A 209 -19.57 14.83 2.32
C VAL A 209 -18.86 14.05 3.43
N ILE A 210 -17.88 13.21 3.09
CA ILE A 210 -17.11 12.42 4.05
C ILE A 210 -15.99 13.22 4.75
N PHE A 211 -15.70 14.43 4.26
CA PHE A 211 -14.68 15.33 4.81
C PHE A 211 -15.31 16.37 5.73
N GLY A 212 -14.63 16.73 6.82
CA GLY A 212 -15.11 17.69 7.81
C GLY A 212 -15.15 19.16 7.38
N ASN A 213 -14.93 19.45 6.09
CA ASN A 213 -14.95 20.81 5.55
C ASN A 213 -16.33 21.15 4.99
N ASN A 214 -17.26 21.47 5.90
CA ASN A 214 -18.40 22.35 5.64
C ASN A 214 -18.23 23.63 6.49
#